data_AF-A0A7L4GK49-F1
#
_entry.id   AF-A0A7L4GK49-F1
#
_cell.length_a   1.000
_cell.length_b   1.000
_cell.length_c   1.000
_cell.angle_alpha   90.00
_cell.angle_beta   90.00
_cell.angle_gamma   90.00
#
_symmetry.space_group_name_H-M   'P 1'
#
loop_
_entity.id
_entity.type
_entity.pdbx_description
1 polymer ?
#
loop_
_entity_poly.entity_id
_entity_poly.type
_entity_poly.pdbx_seq_one_letter_code
_entity_poly.pdbx_strand_id
1 'polypeptide(L)'
;MKIFSESHKTVFVVDHCPYMAESCRQHVEFDMLVKNRTQGIIPLAPISKSLWTCSVESSMEYCRIMYDIFPFKKLVNFIVSDSGAHVLNSWTQEDQNLQELMAALATVGPPNPRADPECCSILHGLVAAVEALCKITEYQHEARTMLMENAERVGNRGRIICITNAKSDSHVRMLEDCVQETIHEHNKLAANSDHLMQIQKCELVLIHTYPVGEDSLVSDRPKKELSPVLTSEVHSVRAGRHLATKLNVLVQQHFDLASTTITNIPMKEEQHANTSANYDVELLHHKEAHVDFLKSGDNHVGGNSREGAFKETVTLKWCTPRTNSVELHYCTGAYRISPVDVNSRPSSCLTNFLLNGRSVLLEQPRKSGSKVISHMLSSHGGEIFLHVLSSSRSILEDPPSISEGCGGRVTDYRITDFGEFMRENRLTPFLEPRYKIDGSLEIPLERAKDQLEKHTRYWPMIISQTTIFNMQAVVPLASVIVKEAMTDEDVLNCQKTIYNLVDMERKNDPLPISTVGTRGKGPKRDEQYRIMWNELETLVRAHINNSDKHQRVLECLMACRSKPPEEEERKKRGRKREDKEDKSEKLGKDYESDKPWQESER
;
A
#
# COMPACT_ATOMS: atom_id res chain seq x y z
N MET A 1 7.28 0.00 21.25
CA MET A 1 5.99 -0.64 20.92
C MET A 1 4.89 0.41 20.80
N LYS A 2 4.79 1.09 19.65
CA LYS A 2 3.79 2.15 19.41
C LYS A 2 2.42 1.62 18.95
N ILE A 3 2.31 0.34 18.57
CA ILE A 3 1.11 -0.23 17.93
C ILE A 3 0.00 -0.49 18.96
N PHE A 4 0.33 -1.10 20.11
CA PHE A 4 -0.62 -1.46 21.17
C PHE A 4 -0.79 -0.36 22.22
N SER A 5 -1.03 0.86 21.76
CA SER A 5 -1.45 1.99 22.61
C SER A 5 -2.94 1.89 22.95
N GLU A 6 -3.45 2.86 23.70
CA GLU A 6 -4.86 2.98 24.12
C GLU A 6 -5.83 2.98 22.92
N SER A 7 -5.38 3.39 21.74
CA SER A 7 -6.18 3.40 20.51
C SER A 7 -6.22 2.07 19.77
N HIS A 8 -5.47 1.04 20.19
CA HIS A 8 -5.55 -0.28 19.59
C HIS A 8 -6.91 -0.95 19.84
N LYS A 9 -7.42 -0.83 21.08
CA LYS A 9 -8.71 -1.37 21.52
C LYS A 9 -9.61 -0.24 21.99
N THR A 10 -10.69 0.02 21.27
CA THR A 10 -11.75 0.95 21.71
C THR A 10 -13.01 0.15 21.99
N VAL A 11 -13.61 0.33 23.16
CA VAL A 11 -14.89 -0.29 23.50
C VAL A 11 -15.94 0.80 23.63
N PHE A 12 -16.96 0.77 22.79
CA PHE A 12 -18.15 1.59 22.98
C PHE A 12 -19.11 0.89 23.94
N VAL A 13 -19.63 1.64 24.90
CA VAL A 13 -20.71 1.18 25.80
C VAL A 13 -21.85 2.18 25.70
N VAL A 14 -22.94 1.79 25.05
CA VAL A 14 -24.11 2.64 24.86
C VAL A 14 -25.28 2.11 25.66
N ASP A 15 -25.87 2.99 26.45
CA ASP A 15 -27.01 2.70 27.29
C ASP A 15 -28.31 2.49 26.48
N HIS A 16 -29.04 1.41 26.75
CA HIS A 16 -30.33 1.06 26.14
C HIS A 16 -31.47 0.98 27.16
N CYS A 17 -31.27 1.56 28.35
CA CYS A 17 -32.32 1.67 29.36
C CYS A 17 -33.53 2.50 28.85
N PRO A 18 -34.73 2.33 29.43
CA PRO A 18 -35.97 3.01 28.99
C PRO A 18 -35.86 4.54 28.85
N TYR A 19 -35.09 5.21 29.72
CA TYR A 19 -34.90 6.66 29.69
C TYR A 19 -34.14 7.14 28.44
N MET A 20 -33.38 6.28 27.78
CA MET A 20 -32.68 6.62 26.53
C MET A 20 -33.64 6.77 25.34
N ALA A 21 -34.91 6.36 25.48
CA ALA A 21 -35.95 6.64 24.50
C ALA A 21 -36.45 8.09 24.54
N GLU A 22 -36.06 8.89 25.54
CA GLU A 22 -36.47 10.29 25.64
C GLU A 22 -36.05 11.09 24.40
N SER A 23 -36.94 11.98 23.95
CA SER A 23 -36.67 12.89 22.84
C SER A 23 -35.51 13.83 23.17
N CYS A 24 -34.59 14.01 22.22
CA CYS A 24 -33.52 15.00 22.33
C CYS A 24 -34.04 16.44 22.22
N ARG A 25 -35.31 16.64 21.86
CA ARG A 25 -35.97 17.95 21.66
C ARG A 25 -35.28 18.86 20.63
N GLN A 26 -34.40 18.31 19.80
CA GLN A 26 -33.85 18.99 18.62
C GLN A 26 -34.68 18.58 17.41
N HIS A 27 -35.45 19.53 16.88
CA HIS A 27 -36.31 19.31 15.72
C HIS A 27 -35.49 19.01 14.46
N VAL A 28 -35.96 18.01 13.71
CA VAL A 28 -35.48 17.61 12.39
C VAL A 28 -36.58 17.94 11.40
N GLU A 29 -36.33 18.96 10.59
CA GLU A 29 -37.17 19.32 9.45
C GLU A 29 -36.87 18.35 8.30
N PHE A 30 -37.85 17.54 7.92
CA PHE A 30 -37.74 16.57 6.82
C PHE A 30 -38.69 16.89 5.67
N ASP A 31 -39.76 17.65 5.92
CA ASP A 31 -40.66 18.13 4.88
C ASP A 31 -40.14 19.45 4.28
N MET A 32 -39.56 19.35 3.09
CA MET A 32 -38.90 20.47 2.40
C MET A 32 -39.89 21.37 1.64
N LEU A 33 -41.19 21.07 1.66
CA LEU A 33 -42.24 21.86 0.98
C LEU A 33 -42.40 23.27 1.56
N VAL A 34 -41.83 23.53 2.74
CA VAL A 34 -41.87 24.84 3.41
C VAL A 34 -41.18 25.95 2.59
N LYS A 35 -40.21 25.61 1.71
CA LYS A 35 -39.43 26.60 0.95
C LYS A 35 -40.08 27.06 -0.36
N ASN A 36 -40.97 26.27 -0.95
CA ASN A 36 -41.73 26.63 -2.15
C ASN A 36 -43.22 26.61 -1.83
N ARG A 37 -43.76 27.76 -1.37
CA ARG A 37 -45.16 27.91 -0.96
C ARG A 37 -46.12 27.73 -2.14
N THR A 38 -46.47 26.50 -2.51
CA THR A 38 -47.71 26.21 -3.21
C THR A 38 -48.86 26.46 -2.24
N GLN A 39 -49.76 27.39 -2.57
CA GLN A 39 -50.92 27.69 -1.73
C GLN A 39 -51.77 26.43 -1.54
N GLY A 40 -52.08 26.07 -0.29
CA GLY A 40 -53.02 24.99 0.05
C GLY A 40 -52.42 23.69 0.62
N ILE A 41 -51.10 23.59 0.80
CA ILE A 41 -50.46 22.40 1.40
C ILE A 41 -49.97 22.72 2.82
N ILE A 42 -50.37 21.90 3.80
CA ILE A 42 -49.91 21.99 5.20
C ILE A 42 -48.67 21.10 5.35
N PRO A 43 -47.51 21.66 5.76
CA PRO A 43 -46.31 20.86 5.96
C PRO A 43 -46.45 19.90 7.14
N LEU A 44 -45.76 18.76 7.08
CA LEU A 44 -45.71 17.83 8.20
C LEU A 44 -44.99 18.45 9.40
N ALA A 45 -45.42 18.07 10.61
CA ALA A 45 -44.78 18.51 11.84
C ALA A 45 -43.36 17.93 11.95
N PRO A 46 -42.36 18.72 12.39
CA PRO A 46 -41.01 18.23 12.58
C PRO A 46 -40.95 17.16 13.66
N ILE A 47 -40.05 16.20 13.50
CA ILE A 47 -39.82 15.14 14.48
C ILE A 47 -38.53 15.41 15.28
N SER A 48 -38.30 14.63 16.33
CA SER A 48 -37.04 14.65 17.08
C SER A 48 -36.56 13.23 17.30
N LYS A 49 -35.23 13.07 17.33
CA LYS A 49 -34.59 11.78 17.60
C LYS A 49 -34.59 11.52 19.11
N SER A 50 -34.44 10.26 19.52
CA SER A 50 -34.22 9.94 20.94
C SER A 50 -32.75 10.13 21.34
N LEU A 51 -32.46 10.15 22.64
CA LEU A 51 -31.08 10.15 23.17
C LEU A 51 -30.29 8.92 22.67
N TRP A 52 -30.93 7.75 22.65
CA TRP A 52 -30.39 6.53 22.05
C TRP A 52 -29.97 6.73 20.60
N THR A 53 -30.89 7.21 19.75
CA THR A 53 -30.60 7.42 18.33
C THR A 53 -29.45 8.41 18.14
N CYS A 54 -29.41 9.52 18.88
CA CYS A 54 -28.30 10.47 18.81
C CYS A 54 -26.95 9.85 19.21
N SER A 55 -26.95 8.98 20.22
CA SER A 55 -25.75 8.30 20.72
C SER A 55 -25.22 7.31 19.69
N VAL A 56 -26.11 6.48 19.15
CA VAL A 56 -25.77 5.53 18.09
C VAL A 56 -25.24 6.25 16.85
N GLU A 57 -25.93 7.28 16.33
CA GLU A 57 -25.47 8.05 15.17
C GLU A 57 -24.07 8.62 15.37
N SER A 58 -23.81 9.21 16.55
CA SER A 58 -22.51 9.83 16.84
C SER A 58 -21.38 8.80 16.96
N SER A 59 -21.67 7.64 17.58
CA SER A 59 -20.70 6.55 17.74
C SER A 59 -20.40 5.83 16.41
N MET A 60 -21.39 5.67 15.54
CA MET A 60 -21.19 5.07 14.22
C MET A 60 -20.39 6.00 13.30
N GLU A 61 -20.63 7.31 13.36
CA GLU A 61 -19.83 8.28 12.61
C GLU A 61 -18.37 8.34 13.11
N TYR A 62 -18.15 8.21 14.41
CA TYR A 62 -16.80 8.02 14.98
C TYR A 62 -16.12 6.78 14.37
N CYS A 63 -16.82 5.64 14.32
CA CYS A 63 -16.27 4.40 13.76
C CYS A 63 -16.00 4.53 12.26
N ARG A 64 -16.85 5.21 11.50
CA ARG A 64 -16.66 5.47 10.07
C ARG A 64 -15.37 6.24 9.81
N ILE A 65 -15.16 7.36 10.50
CA ILE A 65 -13.93 8.15 10.37
C ILE A 65 -12.70 7.29 10.72
N MET A 66 -12.80 6.50 11.79
CA MET A 66 -11.71 5.63 12.23
C MET A 66 -11.37 4.55 11.19
N TYR A 67 -12.36 3.84 10.64
CA TYR A 67 -12.13 2.75 9.68
C TYR A 67 -11.61 3.23 8.33
N ASP A 68 -12.06 4.40 7.85
CA ASP A 68 -11.52 4.99 6.62
C ASP A 68 -10.01 5.29 6.76
N ILE A 69 -9.58 5.79 7.91
CA ILE A 69 -8.19 6.20 8.15
C ILE A 69 -7.32 5.00 8.56
N PHE A 70 -7.88 4.09 9.36
CA PHE A 70 -7.20 2.92 9.91
C PHE A 70 -7.98 1.63 9.61
N PRO A 71 -7.85 1.09 8.40
CA PRO A 71 -8.52 -0.16 8.03
C PRO A 71 -8.01 -1.38 8.82
N PHE A 72 -6.85 -1.27 9.48
CA PHE A 72 -6.24 -2.36 10.24
C PHE A 72 -5.71 -1.87 11.59
N LYS A 73 -5.58 -2.80 12.55
CA LYS A 73 -4.90 -2.62 13.86
C LYS A 73 -5.56 -1.62 14.82
N LYS A 74 -6.64 -0.95 14.45
CA LYS A 74 -7.47 -0.10 15.31
C LYS A 74 -8.84 -0.74 15.38
N LEU A 75 -9.11 -1.40 16.51
CA LEU A 75 -10.25 -2.29 16.67
C LEU A 75 -11.30 -1.68 17.60
N VAL A 76 -12.57 -1.94 17.32
CA VAL A 76 -13.71 -1.53 18.10
C VAL A 76 -14.52 -2.74 18.57
N ASN A 77 -14.91 -2.72 19.83
CA ASN A 77 -15.94 -3.59 20.37
C ASN A 77 -17.16 -2.74 20.75
N PHE A 78 -18.33 -3.04 20.20
CA PHE A 78 -19.54 -2.27 20.44
C PHE A 78 -20.46 -3.01 21.41
N ILE A 79 -20.74 -2.41 22.56
CA ILE A 79 -21.54 -3.01 23.63
C ILE A 79 -22.76 -2.15 23.89
N VAL A 80 -23.92 -2.78 23.93
CA VAL A 80 -25.19 -2.17 24.35
C VAL A 80 -25.54 -2.68 25.74
N SER A 81 -26.00 -1.79 26.64
CA SER A 81 -26.26 -2.13 28.04
C SER A 81 -27.70 -1.81 28.44
N ASP A 82 -28.44 -2.82 28.88
CA ASP A 82 -29.79 -2.71 29.42
C ASP A 82 -29.93 -3.54 30.72
N SER A 83 -30.88 -4.48 30.77
CA SER A 83 -30.93 -5.61 31.71
C SER A 83 -29.69 -6.51 31.70
N GLY A 84 -28.88 -6.47 30.65
CA GLY A 84 -27.61 -7.16 30.53
C GLY A 84 -26.67 -6.44 29.56
N ALA A 85 -25.53 -7.07 29.27
CA ALA A 85 -24.57 -6.58 28.27
C ALA A 85 -24.69 -7.37 26.96
N HIS A 86 -24.83 -6.65 25.86
CA HIS A 86 -24.91 -7.21 24.51
C HIS A 86 -23.70 -6.77 23.70
N VAL A 87 -22.75 -7.68 23.53
CA VAL A 87 -21.55 -7.46 22.72
C VAL A 87 -21.89 -7.75 21.25
N LEU A 88 -21.82 -6.73 20.39
CA LEU A 88 -22.35 -6.82 19.01
C LEU A 88 -21.34 -7.35 17.99
N ASN A 89 -20.05 -7.28 18.30
CA ASN A 89 -18.95 -7.73 17.42
C ASN A 89 -17.74 -8.17 18.27
N SER A 90 -16.70 -8.75 17.67
CA SER A 90 -15.49 -9.19 18.38
C SER A 90 -14.25 -8.35 18.04
N TRP A 91 -13.06 -8.85 18.41
CA TRP A 91 -11.77 -8.22 18.12
C TRP A 91 -11.13 -8.69 16.81
N THR A 92 -11.77 -9.58 16.06
CA THR A 92 -11.27 -10.01 14.74
C THR A 92 -11.34 -8.84 13.76
N GLN A 93 -10.45 -8.82 12.77
CA GLN A 93 -10.46 -7.77 11.76
C GLN A 93 -11.70 -7.83 10.86
N GLU A 94 -12.26 -9.02 10.66
CA GLU A 94 -13.48 -9.26 9.87
C GLU A 94 -14.71 -8.58 10.50
N ASP A 95 -14.81 -8.63 11.83
CA ASP A 95 -15.91 -8.03 12.61
C ASP A 95 -15.84 -6.48 12.68
N GLN A 96 -14.84 -5.85 12.06
CA GLN A 96 -14.67 -4.39 12.02
C GLN A 96 -15.48 -3.77 10.87
N ASN A 97 -16.79 -4.03 10.88
CA ASN A 97 -17.68 -3.76 9.77
C ASN A 97 -18.91 -2.93 10.19
N LEU A 98 -19.05 -1.72 9.66
CA LEU A 98 -20.18 -0.84 9.98
C LEU A 98 -21.52 -1.42 9.53
N GLN A 99 -21.57 -2.16 8.42
CA GLN A 99 -22.81 -2.72 7.91
C GLN A 99 -23.37 -3.78 8.87
N GLU A 100 -22.51 -4.63 9.38
CA GLU A 100 -22.87 -5.66 10.36
C GLU A 100 -23.23 -5.05 11.71
N LEU A 101 -22.47 -4.04 12.18
CA LEU A 101 -22.82 -3.29 13.38
C LEU A 101 -24.20 -2.61 13.26
N MET A 102 -24.51 -1.99 12.12
CA MET A 102 -25.82 -1.40 11.88
C MET A 102 -26.93 -2.45 11.89
N ALA A 103 -26.69 -3.64 11.32
CA ALA A 103 -27.65 -4.74 11.37
C ALA A 103 -27.87 -5.28 12.80
N ALA A 104 -26.80 -5.38 13.59
CA ALA A 104 -26.88 -5.77 15.00
C ALA A 104 -27.66 -4.74 15.83
N LEU A 105 -27.36 -3.44 15.66
CA LEU A 105 -28.09 -2.34 16.30
C LEU A 105 -29.58 -2.30 15.90
N ALA A 106 -29.89 -2.58 14.64
CA ALA A 106 -31.27 -2.70 14.18
C ALA A 106 -32.01 -3.89 14.81
N THR A 107 -31.29 -4.99 15.09
CA THR A 107 -31.83 -6.18 15.77
C THR A 107 -32.14 -5.89 17.25
N VAL A 108 -31.28 -5.13 17.93
CA VAL A 108 -31.52 -4.64 19.30
C VAL A 108 -32.72 -3.68 19.34
N GLY A 109 -32.86 -2.82 18.33
CA GLY A 109 -33.98 -1.89 18.20
C GLY A 109 -33.88 -0.68 19.15
N PRO A 110 -34.94 0.15 19.24
CA PRO A 110 -34.97 1.28 20.17
C PRO A 110 -35.28 0.84 21.62
N PRO A 111 -34.83 1.59 22.64
CA PRO A 111 -35.23 1.35 24.02
C PRO A 111 -36.74 1.44 24.17
N ASN A 112 -37.33 0.55 24.96
CA ASN A 112 -38.77 0.56 25.22
C ASN A 112 -39.08 1.52 26.40
N PRO A 113 -39.79 2.66 26.18
CA PRO A 113 -40.09 3.61 27.26
C PRO A 113 -40.97 3.05 28.38
N ARG A 114 -41.63 1.91 28.14
CA ARG A 114 -42.54 1.25 29.08
C ARG A 114 -41.93 0.03 29.77
N ALA A 115 -40.68 -0.31 29.46
CA ALA A 115 -40.00 -1.42 30.12
C ALA A 115 -39.63 -1.07 31.56
N ASP A 116 -39.48 -2.11 32.38
CA ASP A 116 -39.11 -1.98 33.79
C ASP A 116 -37.66 -1.48 33.93
N PRO A 117 -37.43 -0.30 34.54
CA PRO A 117 -36.09 0.23 34.70
C PRO A 117 -35.30 -0.42 35.83
N GLU A 118 -35.90 -1.19 36.74
CA GLU A 118 -35.22 -1.67 37.96
C GLU A 118 -34.04 -2.60 37.68
N CYS A 119 -34.12 -3.41 36.62
CA CYS A 119 -33.03 -4.29 36.21
C CYS A 119 -32.09 -3.66 35.17
N CYS A 120 -32.36 -2.46 34.67
CA CYS A 120 -31.62 -1.86 33.57
C CYS A 120 -30.51 -0.94 34.09
N SER A 121 -29.26 -1.18 33.69
CA SER A 121 -28.12 -0.38 34.11
C SER A 121 -27.00 -0.37 33.08
N ILE A 122 -26.30 0.77 32.97
CA ILE A 122 -25.08 0.91 32.19
C ILE A 122 -23.91 0.08 32.73
N LEU A 123 -23.99 -0.35 34.01
CA LEU A 123 -22.94 -1.12 34.67
C LEU A 123 -22.68 -2.46 33.99
N HIS A 124 -23.70 -3.13 33.44
CA HIS A 124 -23.53 -4.41 32.76
C HIS A 124 -22.54 -4.28 31.59
N GLY A 125 -22.74 -3.27 30.76
CA GLY A 125 -21.87 -2.99 29.62
C GLY A 125 -20.48 -2.51 30.04
N LEU A 126 -20.35 -1.75 31.13
CA LEU A 126 -19.05 -1.35 31.68
C LEU A 126 -18.23 -2.54 32.17
N VAL A 127 -18.86 -3.52 32.83
CA VAL A 127 -18.20 -4.77 33.23
C VAL A 127 -17.76 -5.56 32.00
N ALA A 128 -18.66 -5.75 31.03
CA ALA A 128 -18.35 -6.44 29.78
C ALA A 128 -17.22 -5.74 28.97
N ALA A 129 -17.12 -4.41 29.05
CA ALA A 129 -16.04 -3.66 28.42
C ALA A 129 -14.67 -3.98 29.04
N VAL A 130 -14.59 -4.09 30.37
CA VAL A 130 -13.36 -4.48 31.06
C VAL A 130 -12.98 -5.92 30.70
N GLU A 131 -13.94 -6.83 30.67
CA GLU A 131 -13.72 -8.20 30.21
C GLU A 131 -13.22 -8.25 28.77
N ALA A 132 -13.83 -7.49 27.86
CA ALA A 132 -13.44 -7.41 26.46
C ALA A 132 -12.00 -6.90 26.32
N LEU A 133 -11.60 -5.88 27.09
CA LEU A 133 -10.21 -5.38 27.07
C LEU A 133 -9.18 -6.42 27.50
N CYS A 134 -9.56 -7.39 28.34
CA CYS A 134 -8.68 -8.49 28.74
C CYS A 134 -8.52 -9.57 27.65
N LYS A 135 -9.47 -9.69 26.71
CA LYS A 135 -9.40 -10.67 25.60
C LYS A 135 -8.29 -10.30 24.61
N ILE A 136 -7.56 -11.30 24.10
CA ILE A 136 -6.43 -11.09 23.17
C ILE A 136 -6.96 -10.78 21.76
N THR A 137 -6.38 -9.80 21.07
CA THR A 137 -6.66 -9.53 19.64
C THR A 137 -5.76 -10.39 18.74
N GLU A 138 -6.14 -10.59 17.48
CA GLU A 138 -5.33 -11.34 16.50
C GLU A 138 -3.90 -10.78 16.39
N TYR A 139 -3.77 -9.45 16.34
CA TYR A 139 -2.49 -8.76 16.28
C TYR A 139 -1.65 -8.92 17.56
N GLN A 140 -2.28 -8.90 18.74
CA GLN A 140 -1.59 -9.17 20.00
C GLN A 140 -1.15 -10.63 20.09
N HIS A 141 -1.97 -11.56 19.63
CA HIS A 141 -1.64 -12.98 19.57
C HIS A 141 -0.43 -13.23 18.65
N GLU A 142 -0.45 -12.70 17.43
CA GLU A 142 0.67 -12.79 16.48
C GLU A 142 1.96 -12.22 17.09
N ALA A 143 1.90 -11.03 17.70
CA ALA A 143 3.06 -10.41 18.33
C ALA A 143 3.61 -11.23 19.51
N ARG A 144 2.75 -11.86 20.32
CA ARG A 144 3.16 -12.76 21.41
C ARG A 144 3.87 -14.00 20.85
N THR A 145 3.31 -14.60 19.81
CA THR A 145 3.87 -15.79 19.15
C THR A 145 5.24 -15.49 18.52
N MET A 146 5.40 -14.33 17.88
CA MET A 146 6.69 -13.92 17.30
C MET A 146 7.78 -13.64 18.35
N LEU A 147 7.39 -13.13 19.53
CA LEU A 147 8.35 -12.74 20.57
C LEU A 147 8.76 -13.88 21.50
N MET A 148 8.06 -15.03 21.47
CA MET A 148 8.31 -16.22 22.29
C MET A 148 8.59 -15.85 23.76
N GLU A 149 9.85 -15.90 24.20
CA GLU A 149 10.30 -15.61 25.57
C GLU A 149 10.09 -14.14 26.00
N ASN A 150 9.89 -13.22 25.06
CA ASN A 150 9.60 -11.81 25.31
C ASN A 150 8.11 -11.45 25.12
N ALA A 151 7.21 -12.43 25.10
CA ALA A 151 5.77 -12.21 24.93
C ALA A 151 5.17 -11.25 25.97
N GLU A 152 5.72 -11.21 27.19
CA GLU A 152 5.30 -10.30 28.27
C GLU A 152 5.50 -8.81 27.93
N ARG A 153 6.35 -8.50 26.94
CA ARG A 153 6.55 -7.12 26.49
C ARG A 153 5.35 -6.60 25.69
N VAL A 154 4.47 -7.46 25.19
CA VAL A 154 3.30 -7.04 24.41
C VAL A 154 2.32 -6.28 25.31
N GLY A 155 2.18 -4.98 25.04
CA GLY A 155 1.25 -4.12 25.77
C GLY A 155 -0.22 -4.45 25.46
N ASN A 156 -1.06 -4.31 26.48
CA ASN A 156 -2.50 -4.40 26.43
C ASN A 156 -3.14 -3.16 27.07
N ARG A 157 -3.43 -2.19 26.21
CA ARG A 157 -4.06 -0.92 26.58
C ARG A 157 -5.35 -0.76 25.79
N GLY A 158 -6.27 0.03 26.32
CA GLY A 158 -7.50 0.33 25.61
C GLY A 158 -8.22 1.55 26.13
N ARG A 159 -9.31 1.88 25.45
CA ARG A 159 -10.21 2.98 25.80
C ARG A 159 -11.64 2.47 25.88
N ILE A 160 -12.37 2.90 26.89
CA ILE A 160 -13.82 2.70 27.03
C ILE A 160 -14.50 4.04 26.80
N ILE A 161 -15.40 4.13 25.81
CA ILE A 161 -16.24 5.30 25.54
C ILE A 161 -17.66 4.93 25.91
N CYS A 162 -18.15 5.49 27.02
CA CYS A 162 -19.46 5.20 27.57
C CYS A 162 -20.41 6.36 27.34
N ILE A 163 -21.55 6.13 26.67
CA ILE A 163 -22.57 7.16 26.40
C ILE A 163 -23.86 6.78 27.13
N THR A 164 -24.31 7.63 28.05
CA THR A 164 -25.48 7.40 28.91
C THR A 164 -26.11 8.72 29.36
N ASN A 165 -27.30 8.66 29.96
CA ASN A 165 -27.90 9.77 30.69
C ASN A 165 -27.75 9.53 32.21
N ALA A 166 -26.62 9.96 32.76
CA ALA A 166 -26.37 9.88 34.21
C ALA A 166 -27.24 10.87 35.03
N LYS A 167 -27.45 10.54 36.31
CA LYS A 167 -28.41 11.23 37.21
C LYS A 167 -27.80 12.43 37.95
N SER A 168 -26.49 12.39 38.20
CA SER A 168 -25.76 13.38 38.98
C SER A 168 -24.25 13.10 38.90
N ASP A 169 -23.41 14.04 39.32
CA ASP A 169 -21.97 13.80 39.48
C ASP A 169 -21.65 12.67 40.46
N SER A 170 -22.50 12.44 41.48
CA SER A 170 -22.32 11.31 42.40
C SER A 170 -22.59 9.97 41.73
N HIS A 171 -23.58 9.90 40.84
CA HIS A 171 -23.81 8.71 40.03
C HIS A 171 -22.61 8.45 39.11
N VAL A 172 -22.08 9.48 38.46
CA VAL A 172 -20.89 9.36 37.59
C VAL A 172 -19.67 8.83 38.35
N ARG A 173 -19.41 9.31 39.57
CA ARG A 173 -18.31 8.79 40.40
C ARG A 173 -18.50 7.33 40.77
N MET A 174 -19.74 6.91 41.07
CA MET A 174 -20.03 5.50 41.30
C MET A 174 -19.68 4.64 40.08
N LEU A 175 -20.00 5.09 38.86
CA LEU A 175 -19.63 4.36 37.63
C LEU A 175 -18.11 4.24 37.48
N GLU A 176 -17.36 5.30 37.77
CA GLU A 176 -15.90 5.28 37.76
C GLU A 176 -15.30 4.30 38.77
N ASP A 177 -15.78 4.34 40.01
CA ASP A 177 -15.33 3.47 41.09
C ASP A 177 -15.61 2.00 40.74
N CYS A 178 -16.80 1.69 40.22
CA CYS A 178 -17.16 0.36 39.73
C CYS A 178 -16.21 -0.12 38.62
N VAL A 179 -15.88 0.73 37.64
CA VAL A 179 -14.94 0.35 36.56
C VAL A 179 -13.54 0.13 37.13
N GLN A 180 -13.08 0.97 38.07
CA GLN A 180 -11.79 0.80 38.72
C GLN A 180 -11.69 -0.54 39.46
N GLU A 181 -12.70 -0.88 40.26
CA GLU A 181 -12.75 -2.13 41.00
C GLU A 181 -12.80 -3.33 40.04
N THR A 182 -13.64 -3.25 39.00
CA THR A 182 -13.77 -4.31 37.99
C THR A 182 -12.44 -4.57 37.26
N ILE A 183 -11.70 -3.52 36.88
CA ILE A 183 -10.36 -3.64 36.27
C ILE A 183 -9.40 -4.33 37.25
N HIS A 184 -9.42 -3.97 38.52
CA HIS A 184 -8.55 -4.55 39.53
C HIS A 184 -8.80 -6.06 39.69
N GLU A 185 -10.06 -6.48 39.74
CA GLU A 185 -10.44 -7.88 39.85
C GLU A 185 -10.13 -8.68 38.58
N HIS A 186 -10.51 -8.15 37.41
CA HIS A 186 -10.27 -8.83 36.14
C HIS A 186 -8.78 -8.93 35.79
N ASN A 187 -7.95 -7.98 36.21
CA ASN A 187 -6.50 -8.11 36.06
C ASN A 187 -5.91 -9.25 36.91
N LYS A 188 -6.49 -9.58 38.07
CA LYS A 188 -6.06 -10.76 38.84
C LYS A 188 -6.45 -12.05 38.13
N LEU A 189 -7.65 -12.09 37.53
CA LEU A 189 -8.09 -13.24 36.73
C LEU A 189 -7.22 -13.41 35.48
N ALA A 190 -6.96 -12.32 34.76
CA ALA A 190 -6.17 -12.34 33.53
C ALA A 190 -4.69 -12.71 33.75
N ALA A 191 -4.11 -12.38 34.91
CA ALA A 191 -2.76 -12.83 35.27
C ALA A 191 -2.62 -14.35 35.39
N ASN A 192 -3.71 -15.05 35.71
CA ASN A 192 -3.73 -16.49 35.93
C ASN A 192 -4.32 -17.25 34.72
N SER A 193 -4.41 -16.61 33.55
CA SER A 193 -5.02 -17.18 32.35
C SER A 193 -4.08 -17.06 31.15
N ASP A 194 -3.90 -18.17 30.43
CA ASP A 194 -3.07 -18.22 29.22
C ASP A 194 -3.72 -17.52 28.02
N HIS A 195 -5.02 -17.25 28.09
CA HIS A 195 -5.83 -16.71 26.99
C HIS A 195 -6.27 -15.26 27.21
N LEU A 196 -5.86 -14.64 28.32
CA LEU A 196 -6.18 -13.25 28.65
C LEU A 196 -4.89 -12.43 28.78
N MET A 197 -5.05 -11.11 28.82
CA MET A 197 -4.00 -10.16 29.10
C MET A 197 -4.48 -9.15 30.12
N GLN A 198 -3.65 -8.86 31.11
CA GLN A 198 -3.92 -7.77 32.04
C GLN A 198 -3.98 -6.43 31.30
N ILE A 199 -4.86 -5.56 31.71
CA ILE A 199 -4.97 -4.18 31.22
C ILE A 199 -3.89 -3.36 31.92
N GLN A 200 -2.87 -2.89 31.19
CA GLN A 200 -1.83 -2.03 31.78
C GLN A 200 -2.22 -0.55 31.79
N LYS A 201 -3.06 -0.10 30.85
CA LYS A 201 -3.63 1.25 30.86
C LYS A 201 -5.03 1.25 30.22
N CYS A 202 -5.96 1.93 30.86
CA CYS A 202 -7.33 2.14 30.41
C CYS A 202 -7.68 3.62 30.48
N GLU A 203 -8.24 4.16 29.40
CA GLU A 203 -8.86 5.48 29.38
C GLU A 203 -10.38 5.33 29.37
N LEU A 204 -11.06 5.89 30.37
CA LEU A 204 -12.52 5.89 30.47
C LEU A 204 -13.08 7.27 30.11
N VAL A 205 -13.80 7.34 29.00
CA VAL A 205 -14.46 8.55 28.52
C VAL A 205 -15.95 8.41 28.77
N LEU A 206 -16.45 9.06 29.83
CA LEU A 206 -17.86 9.07 30.19
C LEU A 206 -18.55 10.28 29.55
N ILE A 207 -19.55 10.03 28.70
CA ILE A 207 -20.30 11.05 28.00
C ILE A 207 -21.73 11.04 28.52
N HIS A 208 -22.04 12.02 29.37
CA HIS A 208 -23.40 12.30 29.79
C HIS A 208 -24.11 13.10 28.69
N THR A 209 -25.15 12.52 28.10
CA THR A 209 -25.98 13.18 27.08
C THR A 209 -27.40 13.44 27.58
N TYR A 210 -27.96 14.60 27.26
CA TYR A 210 -29.26 15.05 27.73
C TYR A 210 -30.03 15.88 26.67
N PRO A 211 -31.37 16.02 26.79
CA PRO A 211 -32.18 16.77 25.83
C PRO A 211 -31.76 18.24 25.70
N VAL A 212 -31.97 18.80 24.50
CA VAL A 212 -31.75 20.22 24.25
C VAL A 212 -32.79 21.05 25.01
N GLY A 213 -32.33 22.11 25.66
CA GLY A 213 -33.18 23.02 26.44
C GLY A 213 -33.26 22.69 27.93
N GLU A 214 -32.68 21.56 28.36
CA GLU A 214 -32.51 21.25 29.77
C GLU A 214 -31.15 21.72 30.29
N ASP A 215 -31.07 21.96 31.59
CA ASP A 215 -29.81 22.17 32.29
C ASP A 215 -29.19 20.81 32.63
N SER A 216 -27.87 20.71 32.51
CA SER A 216 -27.21 19.44 32.81
C SER A 216 -27.17 19.17 34.32
N LEU A 217 -27.41 17.91 34.68
CA LEU A 217 -27.26 17.38 36.04
C LEU A 217 -25.84 16.88 36.33
N VAL A 218 -24.95 16.91 35.33
CA VAL A 218 -23.57 16.41 35.40
C VAL A 218 -22.63 17.48 34.88
N SER A 219 -21.54 17.71 35.62
CA SER A 219 -20.51 18.67 35.23
C SER A 219 -19.41 18.04 34.36
N ASP A 220 -18.85 18.81 33.43
CA ASP A 220 -17.64 18.41 32.72
C ASP A 220 -16.48 18.23 33.71
N ARG A 221 -15.70 17.17 33.51
CA ARG A 221 -14.48 16.93 34.28
C ARG A 221 -13.33 16.54 33.36
N PRO A 222 -12.19 17.26 33.41
CA PRO A 222 -11.02 16.91 32.62
C PRO A 222 -10.44 15.57 33.08
N LYS A 223 -9.51 15.03 32.28
CA LYS A 223 -8.79 13.79 32.60
C LYS A 223 -8.24 13.81 34.03
N LYS A 224 -8.66 12.83 34.80
CA LYS A 224 -8.24 12.57 36.17
C LYS A 224 -7.72 11.14 36.27
N GLU A 225 -6.54 10.97 36.85
CA GLU A 225 -6.03 9.64 37.17
C GLU A 225 -6.75 9.12 38.42
N LEU A 226 -7.44 7.97 38.27
CA LEU A 226 -8.16 7.31 39.35
C LEU A 226 -7.31 6.18 39.95
N SER A 227 -6.52 5.51 39.11
CA SER A 227 -5.54 4.50 39.50
C SER A 227 -4.36 4.49 38.52
N PRO A 228 -3.25 3.78 38.82
CA PRO A 228 -2.14 3.65 37.87
C PRO A 228 -2.56 3.11 36.50
N VAL A 229 -3.63 2.30 36.46
CA VAL A 229 -4.19 1.71 35.23
C VAL A 229 -5.25 2.62 34.62
N LEU A 230 -6.15 3.20 35.43
CA LEU A 230 -7.35 3.90 34.95
C LEU A 230 -7.22 5.42 35.03
N THR A 231 -7.42 6.07 33.89
CA THR A 231 -7.65 7.52 33.78
C THR A 231 -9.06 7.75 33.28
N SER A 232 -9.81 8.67 33.88
CA SER A 232 -11.18 8.99 33.45
C SER A 232 -11.37 10.46 33.12
N GLU A 233 -12.20 10.75 32.13
CA GLU A 233 -12.75 12.08 31.84
C GLU A 233 -14.26 12.00 31.65
N VAL A 234 -14.93 13.11 31.97
CA VAL A 234 -16.39 13.22 31.87
C VAL A 234 -16.74 14.41 31.00
N HIS A 235 -17.64 14.18 30.05
CA HIS A 235 -18.17 15.19 29.16
C HIS A 235 -19.67 15.30 29.33
N SER A 236 -20.14 16.50 29.60
CA SER A 236 -21.56 16.84 29.66
C SER A 236 -21.95 17.54 28.37
N VAL A 237 -22.77 16.88 27.55
CA VAL A 237 -23.07 17.36 26.19
C VAL A 237 -24.54 17.22 25.85
N ARG A 238 -25.10 18.23 25.20
CA ARG A 238 -26.47 18.14 24.67
C ARG A 238 -26.53 17.08 23.56
N ALA A 239 -27.63 16.37 23.47
CA ALA A 239 -27.88 15.41 22.40
C ALA A 239 -27.98 16.08 21.01
N GLY A 240 -28.08 15.25 19.98
CA GLY A 240 -28.14 15.68 18.59
C GLY A 240 -26.80 16.22 18.10
N ARG A 241 -26.80 17.38 17.43
CA ARG A 241 -25.60 17.94 16.78
C ARG A 241 -24.41 18.13 17.72
N HIS A 242 -24.62 18.50 18.98
CA HIS A 242 -23.52 18.76 19.91
C HIS A 242 -22.79 17.47 20.32
N LEU A 243 -23.53 16.38 20.53
CA LEU A 243 -22.95 15.06 20.80
C LEU A 243 -22.11 14.57 19.62
N ALA A 244 -22.64 14.70 18.40
CA ALA A 244 -21.89 14.34 17.18
C ALA A 244 -20.60 15.17 17.04
N THR A 245 -20.66 16.49 17.26
CA THR A 245 -19.48 17.35 17.27
C THR A 245 -18.47 16.93 18.34
N LYS A 246 -18.94 16.56 19.53
CA LYS A 246 -18.05 16.10 20.60
C LYS A 246 -17.32 14.82 20.22
N LEU A 247 -18.01 13.83 19.66
CA LEU A 247 -17.37 12.59 19.21
C LEU A 247 -16.45 12.83 18.01
N ASN A 248 -16.75 13.79 17.13
CA ASN A 248 -15.84 14.21 16.06
C ASN A 248 -14.54 14.83 16.60
N VAL A 249 -14.59 15.57 17.71
CA VAL A 249 -13.37 16.07 18.39
C VAL A 249 -12.63 14.92 19.08
N LEU A 250 -13.36 14.04 19.77
CA LEU A 250 -12.76 12.91 20.47
C LEU A 250 -12.04 11.97 19.50
N VAL A 251 -12.61 11.61 18.34
CA VAL A 251 -11.93 10.75 17.36
C VAL A 251 -10.60 11.35 16.90
N GLN A 252 -10.53 12.67 16.76
CA GLN A 252 -9.28 13.34 16.39
C GLN A 252 -8.22 13.22 17.50
N GLN A 253 -8.61 13.46 18.75
CA GLN A 253 -7.69 13.33 19.89
C GLN A 253 -7.27 11.88 20.12
N HIS A 254 -8.20 10.95 19.94
CA HIS A 254 -8.05 9.54 20.20
C HIS A 254 -7.09 8.83 19.24
N PHE A 255 -6.98 9.33 18.02
CA PHE A 255 -6.17 8.73 16.95
C PHE A 255 -5.16 9.69 16.33
N ASP A 256 -4.85 10.80 17.01
CA ASP A 256 -3.87 11.77 16.54
C ASP A 256 -4.19 12.30 15.13
N LEU A 257 -5.45 12.62 14.87
CA LEU A 257 -5.89 13.15 13.59
C LEU A 257 -5.70 14.66 13.51
N ALA A 258 -5.49 15.14 12.30
CA ALA A 258 -5.56 16.54 11.92
C ALA A 258 -6.69 16.75 10.91
N SER A 259 -7.08 18.01 10.74
CA SER A 259 -8.07 18.44 9.77
C SER A 259 -7.42 19.26 8.66
N THR A 260 -7.80 18.95 7.41
CA THR A 260 -7.52 19.76 6.22
C THR A 260 -8.83 20.23 5.60
N THR A 261 -8.97 21.53 5.40
CA THR A 261 -10.08 22.11 4.62
C THR A 261 -9.60 22.46 3.22
N ILE A 262 -10.18 21.82 2.21
CA ILE A 262 -9.90 22.06 0.80
C ILE A 262 -10.87 23.09 0.27
N THR A 263 -10.36 24.22 -0.23
CA THR A 263 -11.17 25.31 -0.76
C THR A 263 -11.07 25.40 -2.28
N ASN A 264 -11.90 26.26 -2.86
CA ASN A 264 -11.92 26.60 -4.30
C ASN A 264 -12.20 25.37 -5.19
N ILE A 265 -12.99 24.42 -4.70
CA ILE A 265 -13.38 23.24 -5.48
C ILE A 265 -14.36 23.70 -6.57
N PRO A 266 -14.00 23.58 -7.87
CA PRO A 266 -14.87 24.05 -8.94
C PRO A 266 -16.03 23.07 -9.14
N MET A 267 -17.26 23.54 -8.92
CA MET A 267 -18.47 22.75 -9.12
C MET A 267 -19.40 23.42 -10.13
N LYS A 268 -20.09 22.61 -10.96
CA LYS A 268 -21.19 23.09 -11.81
C LYS A 268 -22.50 23.02 -11.00
N GLU A 269 -23.22 24.12 -10.90
CA GLU A 269 -24.58 24.15 -10.34
C GLU A 269 -25.60 23.68 -11.37
N GLU A 270 -26.53 22.79 -11.00
CA GLU A 270 -27.55 22.25 -11.91
C GLU A 270 -28.62 23.26 -12.30
N GLN A 271 -28.88 24.27 -11.46
CA GLN A 271 -29.93 25.27 -11.70
C GLN A 271 -29.41 26.57 -12.31
N HIS A 272 -28.09 26.82 -12.26
CA HIS A 272 -27.44 28.00 -12.82
C HIS A 272 -26.12 27.63 -13.48
N ALA A 273 -26.19 27.07 -14.70
CA ALA A 273 -25.01 26.64 -15.47
C ALA A 273 -23.99 27.77 -15.78
N ASN A 274 -24.35 29.03 -15.52
CA ASN A 274 -23.52 30.22 -15.74
C ASN A 274 -22.87 30.78 -14.45
N THR A 275 -23.12 30.19 -13.28
CA THR A 275 -22.46 30.58 -12.00
C THR A 275 -21.77 29.37 -11.38
N SER A 276 -20.47 29.50 -11.11
CA SER A 276 -19.70 28.53 -10.34
C SER A 276 -19.58 29.01 -8.90
N ALA A 277 -20.05 28.20 -7.95
CA ALA A 277 -19.82 28.42 -6.53
C ALA A 277 -18.59 27.64 -6.08
N ASN A 278 -17.77 28.25 -5.22
CA ASN A 278 -16.65 27.58 -4.57
C ASN A 278 -17.16 26.94 -3.28
N TYR A 279 -16.89 25.65 -3.13
CA TYR A 279 -17.21 24.92 -1.90
C TYR A 279 -15.93 24.48 -1.20
N ASP A 280 -16.08 24.30 0.11
CA ASP A 280 -15.04 23.82 0.99
C ASP A 280 -15.38 22.41 1.46
N VAL A 281 -14.38 21.53 1.52
CA VAL A 281 -14.51 20.15 1.99
C VAL A 281 -13.51 19.92 3.10
N GLU A 282 -13.98 19.49 4.27
CA GLU A 282 -13.13 19.12 5.39
C GLU A 282 -12.81 17.62 5.38
N LEU A 283 -11.52 17.30 5.46
CA LEU A 283 -10.99 15.94 5.52
C LEU A 283 -10.22 15.73 6.82
N LEU A 284 -10.42 14.58 7.47
CA LEU A 284 -9.61 14.10 8.58
C LEU A 284 -8.59 13.09 8.09
N HIS A 285 -7.40 13.11 8.68
CA HIS A 285 -6.30 12.18 8.41
C HIS A 285 -5.31 12.18 9.57
N HIS A 286 -4.35 11.27 9.59
CA HIS A 286 -3.31 11.29 10.62
C HIS A 286 -2.50 12.60 10.58
N LYS A 287 -2.16 13.16 11.75
CA LYS A 287 -1.48 14.45 11.87
C LYS A 287 -0.09 14.51 11.24
N GLU A 288 0.54 13.36 11.00
CA GLU A 288 1.86 13.30 10.34
C GLU A 288 1.85 13.86 8.91
N ALA A 289 0.69 13.95 8.27
CA ALA A 289 0.56 14.65 6.99
C ALA A 289 0.95 16.15 7.08
N HIS A 290 0.94 16.75 8.26
CA HIS A 290 1.28 18.16 8.47
C HIS A 290 2.58 18.39 9.23
N VAL A 291 3.35 17.34 9.55
CA VAL A 291 4.58 17.50 10.33
C VAL A 291 5.64 18.30 9.55
N ASP A 292 5.80 18.02 8.25
CA ASP A 292 6.75 18.77 7.39
C ASP A 292 6.27 20.21 7.15
N PHE A 293 4.95 20.41 7.14
CA PHE A 293 4.30 21.72 7.05
C PHE A 293 4.62 22.58 8.28
N LEU A 294 4.44 22.04 9.49
CA LEU A 294 4.65 22.76 10.76
C LEU A 294 6.12 23.06 11.04
N LYS A 295 7.03 22.15 10.68
CA LYS A 295 8.49 22.35 10.85
C LYS A 295 9.06 23.47 9.98
N SER A 296 8.41 23.77 8.86
CA SER A 296 8.84 24.81 7.91
C SER A 296 8.56 26.24 8.41
N GLY A 297 7.94 26.41 9.59
CA GLY A 297 7.76 27.71 10.25
C GLY A 297 6.71 28.63 9.63
N ASP A 298 5.97 28.15 8.61
CA ASP A 298 4.96 28.92 7.90
C ASP A 298 3.62 28.85 8.67
N ASN A 299 3.59 29.45 9.87
CA ASN A 299 2.38 29.59 10.68
C ASN A 299 1.43 30.61 10.03
N HIS A 300 0.71 30.16 9.01
CA HIS A 300 -0.55 30.77 8.58
C HIS A 300 -1.72 29.92 9.08
N VAL A 301 -1.77 29.75 10.41
CA VAL A 301 -3.01 29.44 11.11
C VAL A 301 -3.89 30.69 11.02
N GLY A 302 -4.59 30.84 9.89
CA GLY A 302 -5.50 31.93 9.62
C GLY A 302 -6.81 31.76 10.40
N GLY A 303 -6.76 31.93 11.73
CA GLY A 303 -7.96 31.98 12.56
C GLY A 303 -8.43 33.41 12.74
N ASN A 304 -9.47 33.83 12.02
CA ASN A 304 -10.27 34.99 12.42
C ASN A 304 -10.99 34.62 13.72
N SER A 305 -10.40 35.02 14.85
CA SER A 305 -10.94 34.82 16.19
C SER A 305 -12.22 35.64 16.37
N ARG A 306 -13.39 35.02 16.10
CA ARG A 306 -14.66 35.35 16.75
C ARG A 306 -15.47 34.08 16.99
N GLU A 307 -15.59 33.76 18.28
CA GLU A 307 -16.50 32.83 18.96
C GLU A 307 -16.29 31.31 18.78
N GLY A 308 -15.84 30.67 19.87
CA GLY A 308 -15.86 29.20 20.06
C GLY A 308 -14.49 28.54 19.97
N ALA A 309 -14.00 28.00 21.08
CA ALA A 309 -12.71 27.34 21.15
C ALA A 309 -12.69 26.00 20.37
N PHE A 310 -11.59 25.80 19.61
CA PHE A 310 -11.07 24.54 19.05
C PHE A 310 -11.71 23.91 17.79
N LYS A 311 -11.20 24.31 16.61
CA LYS A 311 -10.82 23.36 15.54
C LYS A 311 -9.71 24.00 14.68
N GLU A 312 -8.47 23.57 14.87
CA GLU A 312 -7.34 24.00 14.05
C GLU A 312 -7.35 23.16 12.77
N THR A 313 -7.67 23.77 11.63
CA THR A 313 -7.69 23.13 10.31
C THR A 313 -6.70 23.79 9.37
N VAL A 314 -5.97 22.99 8.60
CA VAL A 314 -5.08 23.49 7.56
C VAL A 314 -5.88 23.75 6.29
N THR A 315 -5.89 24.99 5.81
CA THR A 315 -6.57 25.34 4.57
C THR A 315 -5.65 25.13 3.37
N LEU A 316 -6.09 24.32 2.40
CA LEU A 316 -5.39 24.10 1.13
C LEU A 316 -6.31 24.41 -0.06
N LYS A 317 -5.77 25.05 -1.09
CA LYS A 317 -6.54 25.44 -2.29
C LYS A 317 -6.43 24.38 -3.37
N TRP A 318 -7.56 24.00 -3.95
CA TRP A 318 -7.62 23.17 -5.15
C TRP A 318 -6.82 23.82 -6.29
N CYS A 319 -5.89 23.06 -6.89
CA CYS A 319 -5.26 23.42 -8.14
C CYS A 319 -5.78 22.54 -9.28
N THR A 320 -6.34 23.19 -10.31
CA THR A 320 -6.83 22.51 -11.52
C THR A 320 -5.71 21.69 -12.16
N PRO A 321 -5.88 20.37 -12.32
CA PRO A 321 -4.90 19.52 -12.99
C PRO A 321 -4.63 20.03 -14.40
N ARG A 322 -3.36 20.32 -14.73
CA ARG A 322 -2.96 20.62 -16.12
C ARG A 322 -2.99 19.33 -16.94
N THR A 323 -3.27 19.43 -18.24
CA THR A 323 -3.31 18.27 -19.16
C THR A 323 -1.98 17.51 -19.26
N ASN A 324 -0.86 18.16 -18.92
CA ASN A 324 0.48 17.55 -18.83
C ASN A 324 1.04 17.75 -17.41
N SER A 325 0.42 17.16 -16.39
CA SER A 325 1.02 17.13 -15.05
C SER A 325 2.21 16.16 -14.99
N VAL A 326 3.11 16.38 -14.04
CA VAL A 326 4.17 15.41 -13.71
C VAL A 326 3.50 14.09 -13.32
N GLU A 327 3.89 12.99 -13.95
CA GLU A 327 3.29 11.67 -13.69
C GLU A 327 3.79 11.05 -12.38
N LEU A 328 5.05 11.33 -12.01
CA LEU A 328 5.68 10.82 -10.79
C LEU A 328 6.11 11.96 -9.87
N HIS A 329 5.37 12.15 -8.79
CA HIS A 329 5.69 13.14 -7.76
C HIS A 329 6.56 12.53 -6.64
N TYR A 330 7.60 13.24 -6.21
CA TYR A 330 8.34 12.89 -5.00
C TYR A 330 7.46 13.11 -3.76
N CYS A 331 7.12 12.02 -3.09
CA CYS A 331 6.21 11.98 -1.95
C CYS A 331 6.97 11.51 -0.71
N THR A 332 6.91 12.29 0.38
CA THR A 332 7.56 11.95 1.66
C THR A 332 6.65 11.13 2.59
N GLY A 333 5.34 11.08 2.31
CA GLY A 333 4.38 10.26 3.04
C GLY A 333 2.99 10.33 2.42
N ALA A 334 2.22 9.25 2.52
CA ALA A 334 0.85 9.16 2.04
C ALA A 334 -0.07 8.66 3.14
N TYR A 335 -1.12 9.42 3.43
CA TYR A 335 -2.02 9.17 4.57
C TYR A 335 -3.46 9.02 4.09
N ARG A 336 -4.16 7.99 4.56
CA ARG A 336 -5.60 7.82 4.28
C ARG A 336 -6.39 9.00 4.83
N ILE A 337 -7.47 9.35 4.16
CA ILE A 337 -8.37 10.44 4.52
C ILE A 337 -9.77 9.92 4.80
N SER A 338 -10.52 10.67 5.61
CA SER A 338 -11.97 10.51 5.75
C SER A 338 -12.65 11.88 5.66
N PRO A 339 -13.61 12.10 4.74
CA PRO A 339 -14.36 13.35 4.70
C PRO A 339 -15.23 13.48 5.96
N VAL A 340 -15.29 14.66 6.59
CA VAL A 340 -16.14 14.88 7.77
C VAL A 340 -17.62 14.77 7.40
N ASP A 341 -18.03 15.46 6.33
CA ASP A 341 -19.40 15.41 5.81
C ASP A 341 -19.45 14.56 4.53
N VAL A 342 -19.31 13.24 4.68
CA VAL A 342 -19.13 12.29 3.56
C VAL A 342 -20.25 12.34 2.50
N ASN A 343 -21.50 12.58 2.92
CA ASN A 343 -22.67 12.62 2.04
C ASN A 343 -23.03 14.03 1.54
N SER A 344 -22.28 15.06 1.92
CA SER A 344 -22.53 16.41 1.41
C SER A 344 -22.22 16.47 -0.09
N ARG A 345 -22.99 17.28 -0.85
CA ARG A 345 -22.75 17.46 -2.29
C ARG A 345 -21.29 17.86 -2.60
N PRO A 346 -20.65 18.80 -1.87
CA PRO A 346 -19.23 19.12 -2.08
C PRO A 346 -18.28 17.94 -1.88
N SER A 347 -18.39 17.23 -0.75
CA SER A 347 -17.54 16.08 -0.45
C SER A 347 -17.72 14.97 -1.48
N SER A 348 -18.96 14.63 -1.83
CA SER A 348 -19.27 13.61 -2.84
C SER A 348 -18.70 13.97 -4.21
N CYS A 349 -18.74 15.24 -4.62
CA CYS A 349 -18.14 15.64 -5.89
C CYS A 349 -16.61 15.50 -5.87
N LEU A 350 -15.96 15.88 -4.76
CA LEU A 350 -14.51 15.76 -4.61
C LEU A 350 -14.07 14.27 -4.55
N THR A 351 -14.73 13.44 -3.75
CA THR A 351 -14.35 12.03 -3.62
C THR A 351 -14.60 11.26 -4.91
N ASN A 352 -15.74 11.44 -5.58
CA ASN A 352 -16.00 10.78 -6.86
C ASN A 352 -15.04 11.24 -7.97
N PHE A 353 -14.63 12.52 -7.96
CA PHE A 353 -13.60 13.00 -8.88
C PHE A 353 -12.29 12.23 -8.71
N LEU A 354 -11.88 11.96 -7.46
CA LEU A 354 -10.67 11.20 -7.13
C LEU A 354 -10.82 9.71 -7.45
N LEU A 355 -11.98 9.11 -7.12
CA LEU A 355 -12.28 7.70 -7.39
C LEU A 355 -12.31 7.39 -8.90
N ASN A 356 -12.61 8.37 -9.74
CA ASN A 356 -12.51 8.27 -11.21
C ASN A 356 -11.06 8.28 -11.74
N GLY A 357 -10.05 8.23 -10.87
CA GLY A 357 -8.63 8.10 -11.23
C GLY A 357 -7.90 9.42 -11.46
N ARG A 358 -8.55 10.57 -11.25
CA ARG A 358 -7.90 11.88 -11.33
C ARG A 358 -7.29 12.26 -9.98
N SER A 359 -6.14 12.92 -10.02
CA SER A 359 -5.50 13.47 -8.81
C SER A 359 -5.69 14.98 -8.72
N VAL A 360 -5.61 15.52 -7.51
CA VAL A 360 -5.79 16.95 -7.22
C VAL A 360 -4.54 17.46 -6.51
N LEU A 361 -3.89 18.47 -7.10
CA LEU A 361 -2.80 19.18 -6.44
C LEU A 361 -3.36 20.23 -5.47
N LEU A 362 -2.69 20.40 -4.34
CA LEU A 362 -3.14 21.27 -3.26
C LEU A 362 -2.09 22.36 -2.97
N GLU A 363 -2.53 23.61 -3.16
CA GLU A 363 -1.72 24.82 -2.97
C GLU A 363 -1.89 25.37 -1.56
N GLN A 364 -0.77 25.76 -0.94
CA GLN A 364 -0.79 26.50 0.32
C GLN A 364 -1.16 27.97 0.06
N PRO A 365 -2.16 28.53 0.75
CA PRO A 365 -2.47 29.95 0.66
C PRO A 365 -1.29 30.79 1.19
N ARG A 366 -0.68 31.62 0.34
CA ARG A 366 0.35 32.60 0.75
C ARG A 366 -0.12 34.03 0.47
N LYS A 367 0.27 34.97 1.33
CA LYS A 367 -0.02 36.41 1.16
C LYS A 367 0.79 37.04 0.04
N SER A 368 2.00 36.54 -0.21
CA SER A 368 2.90 36.98 -1.27
C SER A 368 3.87 35.85 -1.67
N GLY A 369 4.44 35.93 -2.88
CA GLY A 369 5.38 34.93 -3.41
C GLY A 369 4.78 33.97 -4.45
N SER A 370 5.60 33.05 -4.94
CA SER A 370 5.18 32.02 -5.88
C SER A 370 4.26 31.00 -5.21
N LYS A 371 3.36 30.41 -6.00
CA LYS A 371 2.49 29.32 -5.58
C LYS A 371 3.32 28.14 -5.05
N VAL A 372 2.88 27.55 -3.94
CA VAL A 372 3.53 26.37 -3.36
C VAL A 372 2.54 25.22 -3.31
N ILE A 373 2.81 24.20 -4.13
CA ILE A 373 2.11 22.92 -4.05
C ILE A 373 2.81 22.10 -2.97
N SER A 374 2.02 21.62 -2.00
CA SER A 374 2.56 20.89 -0.85
C SER A 374 1.92 19.53 -0.65
N HIS A 375 0.73 19.33 -1.20
CA HIS A 375 0.04 18.07 -1.07
C HIS A 375 -0.63 17.69 -2.39
N MET A 376 -1.01 16.42 -2.49
CA MET A 376 -1.82 15.90 -3.57
C MET A 376 -2.82 14.89 -3.02
N LEU A 377 -4.07 14.97 -3.45
CA LEU A 377 -5.04 13.89 -3.25
C LEU A 377 -5.03 12.96 -4.45
N SER A 378 -4.97 11.66 -4.18
CA SER A 378 -4.96 10.63 -5.21
C SER A 378 -5.62 9.35 -4.71
N SER A 379 -6.37 8.68 -5.59
CA SER A 379 -6.99 7.38 -5.32
C SER A 379 -6.09 6.23 -5.76
N HIS A 380 -5.97 5.21 -4.92
CA HIS A 380 -5.22 3.98 -5.14
C HIS A 380 -6.17 2.81 -4.96
N GLY A 381 -6.69 2.26 -6.07
CA GLY A 381 -7.59 1.09 -6.01
C GLY A 381 -8.93 1.33 -5.29
N GLY A 382 -9.38 2.58 -5.20
CA GLY A 382 -10.62 2.96 -4.49
C GLY A 382 -10.37 3.58 -3.12
N GLU A 383 -9.14 3.55 -2.60
CA GLU A 383 -8.76 4.22 -1.35
C GLU A 383 -8.12 5.58 -1.64
N ILE A 384 -8.55 6.63 -0.94
CA ILE A 384 -8.04 7.99 -1.17
C ILE A 384 -6.94 8.32 -0.16
N PHE A 385 -5.81 8.81 -0.67
CA PHE A 385 -4.66 9.23 0.12
C PHE A 385 -4.34 10.71 -0.09
N LEU A 386 -3.97 11.36 0.99
CA LEU A 386 -3.29 12.65 1.03
C LEU A 386 -1.77 12.42 0.99
N HIS A 387 -1.16 12.72 -0.15
CA HIS A 387 0.27 12.67 -0.39
C HIS A 387 0.92 13.98 0.04
N VAL A 388 1.99 13.88 0.82
CA VAL A 388 2.85 15.00 1.23
C VAL A 388 3.97 15.15 0.21
N LEU A 389 4.00 16.31 -0.44
CA LEU A 389 4.97 16.63 -1.49
C LEU A 389 6.07 17.54 -0.95
N SER A 390 7.28 17.40 -1.49
CA SER A 390 8.35 18.35 -1.19
C SER A 390 8.04 19.71 -1.81
N SER A 391 7.88 20.72 -0.95
CA SER A 391 7.76 22.13 -1.33
C SER A 391 9.10 22.87 -1.31
N SER A 392 10.12 22.29 -0.67
CA SER A 392 11.45 22.88 -0.56
C SER A 392 12.27 22.66 -1.83
N ARG A 393 13.25 23.54 -2.04
CA ARG A 393 14.25 23.39 -3.10
C ARG A 393 14.93 22.03 -2.97
N SER A 394 14.91 21.25 -4.05
CA SER A 394 15.51 19.92 -4.05
C SER A 394 17.02 20.05 -3.92
N ILE A 395 17.63 19.29 -3.01
CA ILE A 395 19.10 19.15 -2.94
C ILE A 395 19.68 18.41 -4.16
N LEU A 396 18.81 17.82 -5.00
CA LEU A 396 19.15 17.12 -6.24
C LEU A 396 18.80 17.94 -7.49
N GLU A 397 18.48 19.22 -7.33
CA GLU A 397 18.37 20.11 -8.48
C GLU A 397 19.73 20.24 -9.18
N ASP A 398 19.71 20.54 -10.49
CA ASP A 398 20.92 20.68 -11.31
C ASP A 398 21.89 19.48 -11.18
N PRO A 399 21.44 18.25 -11.47
CA PRO A 399 22.29 17.07 -11.38
C PRO A 399 23.43 17.16 -12.42
N PRO A 400 24.59 16.51 -12.16
CA PRO A 400 25.68 16.45 -13.13
C PRO A 400 25.19 15.97 -14.50
N SER A 401 25.71 16.61 -15.56
CA SER A 401 25.33 16.22 -16.93
C SER A 401 25.72 14.77 -17.21
N ILE A 402 24.76 13.98 -17.71
CA ILE A 402 25.00 12.59 -18.14
C ILE A 402 26.13 12.53 -19.18
N SER A 403 26.25 13.53 -20.05
CA SER A 403 27.28 13.56 -21.10
C SER A 403 28.71 13.79 -20.60
N GLU A 404 28.85 14.32 -19.38
CA GLU A 404 30.13 14.59 -18.73
C GLU A 404 30.55 13.46 -17.77
N GLY A 405 29.59 12.62 -17.37
CA GLY A 405 29.82 11.47 -16.52
C GLY A 405 30.42 10.24 -17.23
N CYS A 406 30.53 9.15 -16.46
CA CYS A 406 31.01 7.86 -16.98
C CYS A 406 30.10 7.37 -18.12
N GLY A 407 30.70 7.08 -19.27
CA GLY A 407 29.94 6.64 -20.45
C GLY A 407 29.17 7.76 -21.17
N GLY A 408 29.26 9.02 -20.75
CA GLY A 408 28.53 10.15 -21.35
C GLY A 408 28.93 10.51 -22.78
N ARG A 409 30.10 10.02 -23.23
CA ARG A 409 30.61 10.21 -24.60
C ARG A 409 30.24 9.07 -25.54
N VAL A 410 29.65 8.00 -25.03
CA VAL A 410 29.15 6.88 -25.83
C VAL A 410 27.84 7.32 -26.49
N THR A 411 27.76 7.20 -27.82
CA THR A 411 26.66 7.77 -28.62
C THR A 411 25.67 6.72 -29.12
N ASP A 412 25.97 5.44 -28.94
CA ASP A 412 25.27 4.32 -29.59
C ASP A 412 24.71 3.32 -28.57
N TYR A 413 24.23 3.80 -27.42
CA TYR A 413 23.52 2.95 -26.45
C TYR A 413 22.27 2.32 -27.07
N ARG A 414 22.01 1.06 -26.71
CA ARG A 414 20.80 0.32 -27.10
C ARG A 414 19.59 0.69 -26.24
N ILE A 415 19.25 1.98 -26.17
CA ILE A 415 18.19 2.51 -25.30
C ILE A 415 16.83 1.88 -25.65
N THR A 416 16.51 1.76 -26.94
CA THR A 416 15.24 1.17 -27.40
C THR A 416 15.10 -0.28 -26.96
N ASP A 417 16.13 -1.09 -27.21
CA ASP A 417 16.14 -2.51 -26.85
C ASP A 417 16.11 -2.71 -25.33
N PHE A 418 16.81 -1.86 -24.57
CA PHE A 418 16.73 -1.91 -23.11
C PHE A 418 15.34 -1.49 -22.59
N GLY A 419 14.69 -0.54 -23.28
CA GLY A 419 13.30 -0.18 -23.01
C GLY A 419 12.32 -1.34 -23.26
N GLU A 420 12.58 -2.18 -24.27
CA GLU A 420 11.85 -3.43 -24.50
C GLU A 420 12.09 -4.45 -23.40
N PHE A 421 13.36 -4.67 -23.05
CA PHE A 421 13.75 -5.51 -21.92
C PHE A 421 13.02 -5.09 -20.64
N MET A 422 12.95 -3.78 -20.32
CA MET A 422 12.22 -3.28 -19.16
C MET A 422 10.71 -3.60 -19.24
N ARG A 423 10.10 -3.49 -20.43
CA ARG A 423 8.66 -3.79 -20.63
C ARG A 423 8.34 -5.26 -20.43
N GLU A 424 9.21 -6.15 -20.90
CA GLU A 424 9.10 -7.61 -20.78
C GLU A 424 9.32 -8.11 -19.35
N ASN A 425 10.06 -7.35 -18.53
CA ASN A 425 10.39 -7.70 -17.15
C ASN A 425 9.62 -6.88 -16.11
N ARG A 426 8.43 -6.37 -16.46
CA ARG A 426 7.55 -5.69 -15.49
C ARG A 426 7.06 -6.67 -14.43
N LEU A 427 7.04 -6.20 -13.19
CA LEU A 427 6.50 -6.97 -12.07
C LEU A 427 4.97 -7.03 -12.15
N THR A 428 4.41 -8.15 -11.70
CA THR A 428 2.97 -8.36 -11.53
C THR A 428 2.70 -8.98 -10.15
N PRO A 429 1.64 -8.58 -9.44
CA PRO A 429 1.26 -9.23 -8.19
C PRO A 429 0.87 -10.69 -8.39
N PHE A 430 1.26 -11.56 -7.47
CA PHE A 430 0.82 -12.97 -7.38
C PHE A 430 0.12 -13.17 -6.04
N LEU A 431 -1.17 -13.51 -6.07
CA LEU A 431 -1.99 -13.65 -4.87
C LEU A 431 -1.89 -15.05 -4.26
N GLU A 432 -1.73 -16.07 -5.09
CA GLU A 432 -1.68 -17.46 -4.67
C GLU A 432 -0.23 -17.96 -4.59
N PRO A 433 0.14 -18.68 -3.51
CA PRO A 433 1.45 -19.29 -3.39
C PRO A 433 1.63 -20.36 -4.47
N ARG A 434 2.79 -20.35 -5.12
CA ARG A 434 3.22 -21.40 -6.06
C ARG A 434 4.29 -22.25 -5.43
N TYR A 435 4.34 -23.51 -5.80
CA TYR A 435 5.32 -24.46 -5.30
C TYR A 435 6.19 -24.94 -6.45
N LYS A 436 7.48 -25.12 -6.17
CA LYS A 436 8.43 -25.76 -7.07
C LYS A 436 8.18 -27.27 -7.10
N ILE A 437 8.82 -27.94 -8.06
CA ILE A 437 8.71 -29.40 -8.25
C ILE A 437 9.16 -30.18 -7.00
N ASP A 438 10.09 -29.63 -6.22
CA ASP A 438 10.59 -30.22 -4.97
C ASP A 438 9.67 -29.98 -3.75
N GLY A 439 8.52 -29.32 -3.95
CA GLY A 439 7.56 -28.99 -2.91
C GLY A 439 7.89 -27.73 -2.10
N SER A 440 9.00 -27.04 -2.39
CA SER A 440 9.33 -25.78 -1.73
C SER A 440 8.50 -24.61 -2.28
N LEU A 441 8.25 -23.61 -1.43
CA LEU A 441 7.51 -22.40 -1.83
C LEU A 441 8.34 -21.58 -2.83
N GLU A 442 7.74 -21.26 -3.98
CA GLU A 442 8.32 -20.39 -4.99
C GLU A 442 8.01 -18.92 -4.65
N ILE A 443 9.05 -18.13 -4.36
CA ILE A 443 8.92 -16.70 -4.08
C ILE A 443 8.91 -15.94 -5.41
N PRO A 444 7.80 -15.25 -5.80
CA PRO A 444 7.68 -14.62 -7.11
C PRO A 444 8.75 -13.56 -7.40
N LEU A 445 9.18 -12.82 -6.36
CA LEU A 445 10.20 -11.79 -6.49
C LEU A 445 11.59 -12.37 -6.78
N GLU A 446 11.95 -13.48 -6.13
CA GLU A 446 13.22 -14.17 -6.43
C GLU A 446 13.20 -14.76 -7.85
N ARG A 447 12.06 -15.30 -8.30
CA ARG A 447 11.89 -15.73 -9.69
C ARG A 447 12.09 -14.57 -10.68
N ALA A 448 11.53 -13.39 -10.41
CA ALA A 448 11.71 -12.22 -11.28
C ALA A 448 13.19 -11.79 -11.33
N LYS A 449 13.89 -11.82 -10.20
CA LYS A 449 15.33 -11.56 -10.13
C LYS A 449 16.14 -12.62 -10.89
N ASP A 450 15.79 -13.90 -10.76
CA ASP A 450 16.41 -14.99 -11.50
C ASP A 450 16.14 -14.90 -13.01
N GLN A 451 15.02 -14.29 -13.42
CA GLN A 451 14.74 -14.01 -14.82
C GLN A 451 15.68 -12.92 -15.36
N LEU A 452 15.87 -11.83 -14.61
CA LEU A 452 16.80 -10.75 -14.97
C LEU A 452 18.24 -11.28 -15.09
N GLU A 453 18.69 -12.15 -14.19
CA GLU A 453 20.00 -12.81 -14.28
C GLU A 453 20.15 -13.52 -15.63
N LYS A 454 19.20 -14.38 -15.99
CA LYS A 454 19.24 -15.11 -17.27
C LYS A 454 19.27 -14.15 -18.46
N HIS A 455 18.37 -13.18 -18.50
CA HIS A 455 18.24 -12.28 -19.64
C HIS A 455 19.42 -11.30 -19.78
N THR A 456 20.28 -11.19 -18.76
CA THR A 456 21.45 -10.29 -18.78
C THR A 456 22.80 -11.02 -18.86
N ARG A 457 22.83 -12.36 -18.94
CA ARG A 457 24.09 -13.13 -19.09
C ARG A 457 24.90 -12.71 -20.32
N TYR A 458 24.23 -12.39 -21.42
CA TYR A 458 24.84 -11.81 -22.60
C TYR A 458 23.97 -10.66 -23.15
N TRP A 459 24.23 -9.45 -22.67
CA TRP A 459 23.48 -8.24 -23.05
C TRP A 459 24.41 -7.06 -23.34
N PRO A 460 24.94 -6.95 -24.59
CA PRO A 460 25.79 -5.82 -24.98
C PRO A 460 25.03 -4.49 -24.89
N MET A 461 25.62 -3.49 -24.21
CA MET A 461 24.94 -2.22 -23.90
C MET A 461 24.91 -1.21 -25.06
N ILE A 462 25.82 -1.36 -26.03
CA ILE A 462 25.97 -0.44 -27.16
C ILE A 462 25.86 -1.20 -28.48
N ILE A 463 25.34 -0.52 -29.51
CA ILE A 463 25.08 -1.08 -30.84
C ILE A 463 26.38 -1.61 -31.45
N SER A 464 27.49 -0.90 -31.25
CA SER A 464 28.78 -1.29 -31.81
C SER A 464 29.44 -2.53 -31.17
N GLN A 465 28.98 -2.99 -30.01
CA GLN A 465 29.51 -4.18 -29.33
C GLN A 465 28.83 -5.49 -29.74
N THR A 466 27.80 -5.42 -30.59
CA THR A 466 27.05 -6.60 -31.01
C THR A 466 26.82 -6.60 -32.51
N THR A 467 26.86 -7.79 -33.11
CA THR A 467 26.41 -8.05 -34.47
C THR A 467 25.06 -8.75 -34.44
N ILE A 468 24.93 -9.79 -33.61
CA ILE A 468 23.75 -10.67 -33.63
C ILE A 468 22.48 -9.94 -33.19
N PHE A 469 22.57 -9.01 -32.22
CA PHE A 469 21.38 -8.27 -31.78
C PHE A 469 20.98 -7.13 -32.73
N ASN A 470 21.85 -6.78 -33.69
CA ASN A 470 21.50 -5.86 -34.77
C ASN A 470 20.87 -6.58 -35.98
N MET A 471 20.69 -7.91 -35.90
CA MET A 471 20.15 -8.74 -36.98
C MET A 471 18.75 -9.23 -36.65
N GLN A 472 17.75 -8.79 -37.43
CA GLN A 472 16.37 -9.28 -37.31
C GLN A 472 16.25 -10.80 -37.51
N ALA A 473 17.15 -11.39 -38.32
CA ALA A 473 17.19 -12.84 -38.53
C ALA A 473 17.49 -13.64 -37.24
N VAL A 474 18.13 -13.03 -36.24
CA VAL A 474 18.54 -13.70 -34.99
C VAL A 474 17.47 -13.60 -33.89
N VAL A 475 16.56 -12.62 -33.97
CA VAL A 475 15.52 -12.36 -32.95
C VAL A 475 14.73 -13.61 -32.53
N PRO A 476 14.29 -14.52 -33.44
CA PRO A 476 13.56 -15.72 -33.05
C PRO A 476 14.36 -16.69 -32.17
N LEU A 477 15.69 -16.69 -32.27
CA LEU A 477 16.56 -17.49 -31.41
C LEU A 477 16.88 -16.73 -30.12
N ALA A 478 17.29 -15.47 -30.23
CA ALA A 478 17.74 -14.68 -29.08
C ALA A 478 16.65 -14.47 -28.02
N SER A 479 15.39 -14.33 -28.43
CA SER A 479 14.26 -14.13 -27.51
C SER A 479 13.86 -15.39 -26.73
N VAL A 480 14.17 -16.58 -27.23
CA VAL A 480 13.74 -17.85 -26.61
C VAL A 480 14.88 -18.62 -25.93
N ILE A 481 16.13 -18.40 -26.33
CA ILE A 481 17.30 -19.09 -25.77
C ILE A 481 17.56 -18.71 -24.31
N VAL A 482 17.01 -17.58 -23.85
CA VAL A 482 17.14 -17.07 -22.47
C VAL A 482 16.10 -17.66 -21.51
N LYS A 483 15.10 -18.40 -22.03
CA LYS A 483 14.05 -19.02 -21.22
C LYS A 483 14.63 -20.08 -20.28
N GLU A 484 13.93 -20.34 -19.18
CA GLU A 484 14.30 -21.41 -18.25
C GLU A 484 14.16 -22.80 -18.89
N ALA A 485 13.06 -23.01 -19.62
CA ALA A 485 12.83 -24.23 -20.40
C ALA A 485 12.33 -23.87 -21.80
N MET A 486 12.70 -24.68 -22.79
CA MET A 486 12.31 -24.50 -24.18
C MET A 486 11.21 -25.49 -24.59
N THR A 487 10.24 -25.01 -25.38
CA THR A 487 9.27 -25.87 -26.08
C THR A 487 9.91 -26.49 -27.34
N ASP A 488 9.26 -27.50 -27.93
CA ASP A 488 9.77 -28.08 -29.19
C ASP A 488 9.66 -27.08 -30.36
N GLU A 489 8.68 -26.17 -30.30
CA GLU A 489 8.56 -25.05 -31.24
C GLU A 489 9.71 -24.03 -31.07
N ASP A 490 10.08 -23.69 -29.82
CA ASP A 490 11.24 -22.83 -29.57
C ASP A 490 12.51 -23.43 -30.19
N VAL A 491 12.74 -24.75 -30.02
CA VAL A 491 13.90 -25.45 -30.60
C VAL A 491 13.87 -25.38 -32.13
N LEU A 492 12.71 -25.64 -32.75
CA LEU A 492 12.56 -25.55 -34.20
C LEU A 492 12.85 -24.14 -34.71
N ASN A 493 12.41 -23.10 -33.99
CA ASN A 493 12.68 -21.71 -34.35
C ASN A 493 14.18 -21.39 -34.24
N CYS A 494 14.87 -21.86 -33.18
CA CYS A 494 16.31 -21.73 -33.08
C CYS A 494 17.04 -22.41 -34.25
N GLN A 495 16.66 -23.63 -34.61
CA GLN A 495 17.25 -24.36 -35.74
C GLN A 495 17.03 -23.64 -37.08
N LYS A 496 15.81 -23.17 -37.34
CA LYS A 496 15.48 -22.36 -38.53
C LYS A 496 16.33 -21.10 -38.59
N THR A 497 16.50 -20.39 -37.47
CA THR A 497 17.40 -19.22 -37.41
C THR A 497 18.83 -19.61 -37.78
N ILE A 498 19.38 -20.69 -37.24
CA ILE A 498 20.73 -21.15 -37.57
C ILE A 498 20.85 -21.48 -39.07
N TYR A 499 19.88 -22.20 -39.66
CA TYR A 499 19.90 -22.52 -41.09
C TYR A 499 19.79 -21.28 -41.97
N ASN A 500 18.98 -20.30 -41.60
CA ASN A 500 18.89 -19.03 -42.31
C ASN A 500 20.24 -18.28 -42.31
N LEU A 501 20.97 -18.31 -41.19
CA LEU A 501 22.29 -17.70 -41.09
C LEU A 501 23.33 -18.41 -41.98
N VAL A 502 23.26 -19.74 -42.10
CA VAL A 502 24.08 -20.50 -43.07
C VAL A 502 23.78 -20.08 -44.50
N ASP A 503 22.50 -19.90 -44.84
CA ASP A 503 22.11 -19.46 -46.18
C ASP A 503 22.55 -18.01 -46.46
N MET A 504 22.53 -17.12 -45.45
CA MET A 504 23.09 -15.77 -45.55
C MET A 504 24.61 -15.81 -45.80
N GLU A 505 25.35 -16.65 -45.08
CA GLU A 505 26.80 -16.85 -45.28
C GLU A 505 27.12 -17.37 -46.69
N ARG A 506 26.36 -18.36 -47.17
CA ARG A 506 26.49 -18.90 -48.54
C ARG A 506 26.23 -17.85 -49.62
N LYS A 507 25.25 -16.97 -49.40
CA LYS A 507 24.94 -15.84 -50.29
C LYS A 507 25.92 -14.68 -50.15
N ASN A 508 26.79 -14.74 -49.13
CA ASN A 508 27.74 -13.69 -48.78
C ASN A 508 27.07 -12.35 -48.43
N ASP A 509 25.90 -12.43 -47.79
CA ASP A 509 25.07 -11.28 -47.43
C ASP A 509 25.80 -10.35 -46.45
N PRO A 510 25.56 -9.02 -46.51
CA PRO A 510 26.14 -8.08 -45.55
C PRO A 510 25.64 -8.25 -44.12
N LEU A 511 26.58 -8.18 -43.17
CA LEU A 511 26.29 -8.15 -41.73
C LEU A 511 26.49 -6.74 -41.14
N PRO A 512 25.69 -6.36 -40.12
CA PRO A 512 25.77 -5.04 -39.47
C PRO A 512 26.92 -4.98 -38.44
N ILE A 513 28.16 -5.21 -38.88
CA ILE A 513 29.34 -5.14 -38.00
C ILE A 513 29.83 -3.71 -37.90
N SER A 514 30.02 -3.23 -36.67
CA SER A 514 30.57 -1.91 -36.41
C SER A 514 32.06 -1.85 -36.79
N THR A 515 32.43 -0.86 -37.60
CA THR A 515 33.83 -0.58 -37.98
C THR A 515 34.42 0.60 -37.20
N VAL A 516 33.81 0.97 -36.06
CA VAL A 516 34.21 2.13 -35.26
C VAL A 516 35.66 1.93 -34.77
N GLY A 517 36.55 2.82 -35.21
CA GLY A 517 37.97 2.85 -34.81
C GLY A 517 38.98 2.33 -35.85
N THR A 518 38.56 1.55 -36.84
CA THR A 518 39.46 1.05 -37.90
C THR A 518 39.52 2.01 -39.09
N ARG A 519 40.63 2.76 -39.23
CA ARG A 519 40.98 3.42 -40.51
C ARG A 519 41.41 2.35 -41.52
N GLY A 520 40.50 1.90 -42.39
CA GLY A 520 40.81 0.94 -43.45
C GLY A 520 39.58 0.31 -44.10
N LYS A 521 39.81 -0.56 -45.10
CA LYS A 521 38.75 -1.47 -45.59
C LYS A 521 38.37 -2.39 -44.43
N GLY A 522 37.10 -2.39 -44.03
CA GLY A 522 36.59 -3.21 -42.93
C GLY A 522 36.88 -4.71 -43.10
N PRO A 523 36.62 -5.52 -42.06
CA PRO A 523 36.91 -6.96 -42.10
C PRO A 523 36.27 -7.62 -43.32
N LYS A 524 37.00 -8.57 -43.94
CA LYS A 524 36.51 -9.38 -45.05
C LYS A 524 35.24 -10.12 -44.62
N ARG A 525 34.35 -10.42 -45.56
CA ARG A 525 33.09 -11.12 -45.30
C ARG A 525 33.25 -12.40 -44.46
N ASP A 526 34.25 -13.23 -44.78
CA ASP A 526 34.55 -14.45 -44.00
C ASP A 526 34.82 -14.14 -42.52
N GLU A 527 35.53 -13.04 -42.25
CA GLU A 527 35.81 -12.58 -40.89
C GLU A 527 34.53 -12.03 -40.22
N GLN A 528 33.64 -11.39 -40.98
CA GLN A 528 32.36 -10.91 -40.46
C GLN A 528 31.48 -12.07 -39.94
N TYR A 529 31.31 -13.12 -40.76
CA TYR A 529 30.57 -14.31 -40.35
C TYR A 529 31.26 -15.06 -39.21
N ARG A 530 32.60 -15.08 -39.17
CA ARG A 530 33.34 -15.65 -38.04
C ARG A 530 33.03 -14.94 -36.71
N ILE A 531 33.02 -13.60 -36.72
CA ILE A 531 32.67 -12.78 -35.55
C ILE A 531 31.22 -13.05 -35.12
N MET A 532 30.28 -13.03 -36.08
CA MET A 532 28.86 -13.29 -35.83
C MET A 532 28.62 -14.68 -35.21
N TRP A 533 29.22 -15.73 -35.77
CA TRP A 533 29.09 -17.09 -35.24
C TRP A 533 29.69 -17.24 -33.84
N ASN A 534 30.83 -16.61 -33.55
CA ASN A 534 31.42 -16.61 -32.22
C ASN A 534 30.52 -15.90 -31.19
N GLU A 535 29.91 -14.79 -31.60
CA GLU A 535 28.98 -14.05 -30.76
C GLU A 535 27.72 -14.87 -30.46
N LEU A 536 27.12 -15.48 -31.49
CA LEU A 536 25.95 -16.34 -31.33
C LEU A 536 26.25 -17.57 -30.47
N GLU A 537 27.43 -18.18 -30.65
CA GLU A 537 27.90 -19.27 -29.78
C GLU A 537 28.02 -18.80 -28.33
N THR A 538 28.56 -17.59 -28.09
CA THR A 538 28.69 -17.02 -26.74
C THR A 538 27.33 -16.87 -26.07
N LEU A 539 26.33 -16.34 -26.79
CA LEU A 539 24.96 -16.25 -26.32
C LEU A 539 24.40 -17.64 -25.97
N VAL A 540 24.47 -18.60 -26.89
CA VAL A 540 23.90 -19.96 -26.66
C VAL A 540 24.60 -20.66 -25.49
N ARG A 541 25.93 -20.57 -25.40
CA ARG A 541 26.72 -21.16 -24.31
C ARG A 541 26.36 -20.62 -22.93
N ALA A 542 25.91 -19.37 -22.83
CA ALA A 542 25.45 -18.80 -21.57
C ALA A 542 24.20 -19.51 -21.00
N HIS A 543 23.51 -20.32 -21.82
CA HIS A 543 22.22 -20.94 -21.48
C HIS A 543 22.18 -22.47 -21.59
N ILE A 544 23.27 -23.13 -21.96
CA ILE A 544 23.27 -24.61 -22.16
C ILE A 544 22.90 -25.40 -20.91
N ASN A 545 23.22 -24.88 -19.72
CA ASN A 545 22.92 -25.54 -18.46
C ASN A 545 21.43 -25.44 -18.07
N ASN A 546 20.61 -24.70 -18.82
CA ASN A 546 19.19 -24.53 -18.50
C ASN A 546 18.38 -25.80 -18.81
N SER A 547 18.66 -26.51 -19.92
CA SER A 547 18.05 -27.82 -20.23
C SER A 547 18.73 -28.52 -21.41
N ASP A 548 18.49 -29.82 -21.57
CA ASP A 548 18.97 -30.63 -22.71
C ASP A 548 18.59 -30.06 -24.07
N LYS A 549 17.49 -29.30 -24.17
CA LYS A 549 17.07 -28.64 -25.41
C LYS A 549 18.01 -27.49 -25.79
N HIS A 550 18.53 -26.74 -24.82
CA HIS A 550 19.54 -25.70 -25.08
C HIS A 550 20.84 -26.34 -25.59
N GLN A 551 21.22 -27.49 -25.04
CA GLN A 551 22.39 -28.25 -25.51
C GLN A 551 22.22 -28.69 -26.97
N ARG A 552 21.04 -29.17 -27.37
CA ARG A 552 20.74 -29.52 -28.78
C ARG A 552 20.82 -28.32 -29.73
N VAL A 553 20.43 -27.12 -29.27
CA VAL A 553 20.59 -25.89 -30.07
C VAL A 553 22.07 -25.58 -30.29
N LEU A 554 22.92 -25.75 -29.27
CA LEU A 554 24.37 -25.60 -29.42
C LEU A 554 24.95 -26.62 -30.41
N GLU A 555 24.54 -27.88 -30.32
CA GLU A 555 24.99 -28.93 -31.25
C GLU A 555 24.63 -28.59 -32.71
N CYS A 556 23.41 -28.11 -32.95
CA CYS A 556 22.98 -27.63 -34.26
C CYS A 556 23.86 -26.46 -34.74
N LEU A 557 24.13 -25.48 -33.89
CA LEU A 557 24.99 -24.33 -34.21
C LEU A 557 26.41 -24.79 -34.58
N MET A 558 27.00 -25.68 -33.79
CA MET A 558 28.37 -26.17 -34.01
C MET A 558 28.49 -27.03 -35.27
N ALA A 559 27.43 -27.76 -35.66
CA ALA A 559 27.40 -28.52 -36.90
C ALA A 559 27.27 -27.63 -38.14
N CYS A 560 26.62 -26.48 -38.01
CA CYS A 560 26.29 -25.59 -39.14
C CYS A 560 27.37 -24.54 -39.43
N ARG A 561 28.08 -24.06 -38.40
CA ARG A 561 29.09 -23.01 -38.57
C ARG A 561 30.33 -23.50 -39.35
N SER A 562 30.95 -22.59 -40.09
CA SER A 562 32.24 -22.80 -40.73
C SER A 562 33.33 -23.12 -39.69
N LYS A 563 34.11 -24.20 -39.91
CA LYS A 563 35.09 -24.69 -38.93
C LYS A 563 36.24 -23.69 -38.72
N PRO A 564 36.78 -23.59 -37.49
CA PRO A 564 37.91 -22.71 -37.22
C PRO A 564 39.12 -23.09 -38.11
N PRO A 565 39.89 -22.13 -38.63
CA PRO A 565 41.05 -22.39 -39.49
C PRO A 565 42.09 -23.30 -38.82
N GLU A 566 42.24 -23.26 -37.49
CA GLU A 566 43.19 -24.09 -36.74
C GLU A 566 42.85 -25.60 -36.80
N GLU A 567 41.57 -25.96 -36.90
CA GLU A 567 41.16 -27.37 -37.06
C GLU A 567 41.38 -27.87 -38.49
N GLU A 568 41.19 -27.01 -39.50
CA GLU A 568 41.55 -27.32 -40.88
C GLU A 568 43.07 -27.44 -41.04
N GLU A 569 43.87 -26.58 -40.40
CA GLU A 569 45.33 -26.66 -40.44
C GLU A 569 45.86 -27.90 -39.70
N ARG A 570 45.27 -28.28 -38.56
CA ARG A 570 45.60 -29.54 -37.88
C ARG A 570 45.28 -30.77 -38.74
N LYS A 571 44.15 -30.79 -39.45
CA LYS A 571 43.83 -31.87 -40.40
C LYS A 571 44.73 -31.86 -41.65
N LYS A 572 45.11 -30.69 -42.16
CA LYS A 572 46.10 -30.56 -43.25
C LYS A 572 47.49 -31.02 -42.81
N ARG A 573 47.91 -30.72 -41.57
CA ARG A 573 49.18 -31.22 -40.99
C ARG A 573 49.14 -32.74 -40.72
N GLY A 574 48.00 -33.28 -40.30
CA GLY A 574 47.79 -34.72 -40.12
C GLY A 574 47.88 -35.50 -41.44
N ARG A 575 47.15 -35.07 -42.48
CA ARG A 575 47.21 -35.68 -43.82
C ARG A 575 48.61 -35.61 -44.45
N LYS A 576 49.35 -34.51 -44.24
CA LYS A 576 50.72 -34.37 -44.75
C LYS A 576 51.74 -35.27 -44.03
N ARG A 577 51.40 -35.80 -42.85
CA ARG A 577 52.21 -36.79 -42.11
C ARG A 577 51.92 -38.21 -42.60
N GLU A 578 50.65 -38.56 -42.79
CA GLU A 578 50.23 -39.86 -43.35
C GLU A 578 50.77 -40.05 -44.79
N ASP A 579 50.68 -39.03 -45.66
CA ASP A 579 51.23 -39.09 -47.03
C ASP A 579 52.77 -39.23 -47.07
N LYS A 580 53.47 -38.92 -45.97
CA LYS A 580 54.93 -39.02 -45.87
C LYS A 580 55.36 -40.39 -45.36
N GLU A 581 54.58 -41.01 -44.48
CA GLU A 581 54.82 -42.37 -43.99
C GLU A 581 54.50 -43.43 -45.05
N ASP A 582 53.43 -43.24 -45.83
CA ASP A 582 53.03 -44.16 -46.93
C ASP A 582 54.03 -44.18 -48.10
N LYS A 583 54.82 -43.12 -48.27
CA LYS A 583 55.92 -43.07 -49.25
C LYS A 583 57.23 -43.69 -48.75
N SER A 584 57.44 -43.77 -47.44
CA SER A 584 58.64 -44.41 -46.86
C SER A 584 58.50 -45.92 -46.72
N GLU A 585 57.29 -46.47 -46.55
CA GLU A 585 57.09 -47.92 -46.40
C GLU A 585 57.22 -48.72 -47.71
N LYS A 586 57.16 -48.07 -48.89
CA LYS A 586 57.30 -48.74 -50.20
C LYS A 586 58.72 -48.91 -50.73
N LEU A 587 59.76 -48.45 -50.02
CA LEU A 587 61.13 -48.40 -50.56
C LEU A 587 62.22 -49.06 -49.72
N GLY A 588 61.90 -49.86 -48.70
CA GLY A 588 62.95 -50.52 -47.93
C GLY A 588 62.51 -51.75 -47.16
N LYS A 589 62.63 -52.92 -47.79
CA LYS A 589 62.80 -54.22 -47.10
C LYS A 589 63.32 -55.26 -48.09
N ASP A 590 64.65 -55.37 -48.15
CA ASP A 590 65.41 -56.61 -48.34
C ASP A 590 66.87 -56.32 -48.00
N TYR A 591 67.30 -56.61 -46.76
CA TYR A 591 68.50 -57.40 -46.44
C TYR A 591 68.66 -57.62 -44.93
N GLU A 592 69.44 -58.67 -44.64
CA GLU A 592 69.50 -59.56 -43.48
C GLU A 592 69.86 -59.03 -42.09
N SER A 593 69.53 -59.90 -41.13
CA SER A 593 69.89 -60.03 -39.72
C SER A 593 71.39 -60.07 -39.41
N ASP A 594 71.83 -59.48 -38.27
CA ASP A 594 72.15 -60.23 -37.04
C ASP A 594 72.77 -59.34 -35.92
N LYS A 595 72.16 -59.40 -34.72
CA LYS A 595 72.77 -59.48 -33.36
C LYS A 595 73.70 -58.32 -32.82
N PRO A 596 74.03 -58.27 -31.50
CA PRO A 596 73.19 -57.62 -30.48
C PRO A 596 73.97 -56.76 -29.45
N TRP A 597 73.25 -56.17 -28.46
CA TRP A 597 73.72 -55.56 -27.18
C TRP A 597 74.55 -54.26 -27.27
N GLN A 598 74.13 -53.18 -26.59
CA GLN A 598 74.34 -52.93 -25.14
C GLN A 598 73.78 -51.56 -24.70
N GLU A 599 73.55 -51.47 -23.39
CA GLU A 599 73.10 -50.34 -22.57
C GLU A 599 73.84 -49.01 -22.83
N SER A 600 73.17 -47.86 -22.67
CA SER A 600 73.17 -47.09 -21.41
C SER A 600 72.62 -45.67 -21.59
N GLU A 601 71.81 -45.27 -20.60
CA GLU A 601 71.72 -43.93 -19.98
C GLU A 601 71.89 -42.66 -20.85
N ARG A 602 70.78 -41.95 -21.09
CA ARG A 602 70.36 -40.73 -20.35
C ARG A 602 69.08 -40.13 -20.92
#